data_AF-A0A7K2IZ88-F1
#
_entry.id   AF-A0A7K2IZ88-F1
#
_cell.length_a   1.000
_cell.length_b   1.000
_cell.length_c   1.000
_cell.angle_alpha   90.00
_cell.angle_beta   90.00
_cell.angle_gamma   90.00
#
_symmetry.space_group_name_H-M   'P 1'
#
loop_
_entity.id
_entity.type
_entity.pdbx_description
1 polymer ?
#
loop_
_entity_poly.entity_id
_entity_poly.type
_entity_poly.pdbx_seq_one_letter_code
_entity_poly.pdbx_strand_id
1 'polypeptide(L)'
;MTDLYDLHARLVARLDTTEAIRAAFADHPRHRYVPDLIWPDANGLPLRRTADPERWVSCVYAFAPVTTQANDGGSGPVNTPSSSSSHPQVMADMIRAARVGPGDRVLEIGTGTGWNAAILSSLVGPTGSVTSVEIDPDVAAHARGRLDATGVRVVHDAETPEGGYDALIATCAVSRVPEEWIESVPVGAPIVVPWAPSSEHESTPVAALRVRDDGSACGAFVRDAVFMHDRTQRVSESPFPGIGAEPEYQRCLPATSDALIDDRLLTRLMLMLPGVRPGVGARPFEGDIGRIVHLGTADASWAYVWPDGTVTGGGERDLFGELAAAYDALTEAGRPPLEAFSLEVDPKNGVRRVRAPDLGVWEHR
;
A
#
# COMPACT_ATOMS: atom_id res chain seq x y z
N MET A 1 -26.25 4.92 -23.74
CA MET A 1 -24.94 5.35 -23.22
C MET A 1 -25.04 5.39 -21.71
N THR A 2 -24.10 4.76 -21.02
CA THR A 2 -24.02 4.81 -19.57
C THR A 2 -23.65 6.22 -19.11
N ASP A 3 -24.43 6.80 -18.20
CA ASP A 3 -24.10 8.09 -17.59
C ASP A 3 -22.97 7.88 -16.55
N LEU A 4 -21.79 8.44 -16.85
CA LEU A 4 -20.61 8.31 -15.99
C LEU A 4 -20.71 9.14 -14.71
N TYR A 5 -21.52 10.20 -14.70
CA TYR A 5 -21.75 11.01 -13.51
C TYR A 5 -22.67 10.27 -12.53
N ASP A 6 -23.69 9.57 -13.03
CA ASP A 6 -24.53 8.69 -12.21
C ASP A 6 -23.71 7.55 -11.59
N LEU A 7 -22.81 6.93 -12.35
CA LEU A 7 -21.91 5.91 -11.81
C LEU A 7 -20.98 6.48 -10.74
N HIS A 8 -20.47 7.69 -10.94
CA HIS A 8 -19.67 8.39 -9.94
C HIS A 8 -20.46 8.65 -8.66
N ALA A 9 -21.68 9.18 -8.77
CA ALA A 9 -22.55 9.43 -7.63
C ALA A 9 -22.80 8.13 -6.83
N ARG A 10 -23.03 7.00 -7.51
CA ARG A 10 -23.16 5.68 -6.85
C ARG A 10 -21.88 5.23 -6.16
N LEU A 11 -20.71 5.47 -6.76
CA LEU A 11 -19.42 5.19 -6.12
C LEU A 11 -19.24 6.03 -4.86
N VAL A 12 -19.54 7.32 -4.92
CA VAL A 12 -19.42 8.25 -3.77
C VAL A 12 -20.40 7.90 -2.66
N ALA A 13 -21.63 7.50 -2.99
CA ALA A 13 -22.63 7.06 -2.02
C ALA A 13 -22.20 5.80 -1.24
N ARG A 14 -21.33 4.96 -1.81
CA ARG A 14 -20.81 3.74 -1.17
C ARG A 14 -19.67 3.99 -0.19
N LEU A 15 -19.06 5.19 -0.19
CA LEU A 15 -17.94 5.48 0.71
C LEU A 15 -18.42 5.50 2.16
N ASP A 16 -17.69 4.84 3.05
CA ASP A 16 -17.84 5.02 4.49
C ASP A 16 -16.84 6.09 4.96
N THR A 17 -17.32 7.34 5.04
CA THR A 17 -16.48 8.50 5.33
C THR A 17 -17.33 9.70 5.79
N THR A 18 -16.67 10.77 6.23
CA THR A 18 -17.32 12.01 6.65
C THR A 18 -17.97 12.73 5.47
N GLU A 19 -18.96 13.58 5.75
CA GLU A 19 -19.64 14.34 4.69
C GLU A 19 -18.69 15.26 3.93
N ALA A 20 -17.72 15.89 4.60
CA ALA A 20 -16.73 16.74 3.96
C ALA A 20 -15.86 15.96 2.95
N ILE A 21 -15.38 14.77 3.32
CA ILE A 21 -14.61 13.91 2.42
C ILE A 21 -15.50 13.41 1.28
N ARG A 22 -16.74 12.99 1.58
CA ARG A 22 -17.70 12.54 0.57
C ARG A 22 -17.99 13.63 -0.47
N ALA A 23 -18.20 14.87 -0.04
CA ALA A 23 -18.42 16.02 -0.90
C ALA A 23 -17.19 16.29 -1.79
N ALA A 24 -15.98 16.26 -1.23
CA ALA A 24 -14.75 16.41 -2.02
C ALA A 24 -14.59 15.30 -3.09
N PHE A 25 -14.98 14.06 -2.79
CA PHE A 25 -15.04 13.00 -3.82
C PHE A 25 -16.10 13.29 -4.89
N ALA A 26 -17.26 13.87 -4.52
CA ALA A 26 -18.33 14.19 -5.46
C ALA A 26 -17.90 15.24 -6.51
N ASP A 27 -17.08 16.21 -6.12
CA ASP A 27 -16.56 17.27 -7.01
C ASP A 27 -15.66 16.74 -8.13
N HIS A 28 -15.07 15.55 -7.93
CA HIS A 28 -14.02 15.01 -8.80
C HIS A 28 -14.41 13.64 -9.38
N PRO A 29 -15.22 13.61 -10.46
CA PRO A 29 -15.60 12.37 -11.13
C PRO A 29 -14.40 11.53 -11.57
N ARG A 30 -14.29 10.31 -11.04
CA ARG A 30 -13.11 9.42 -11.20
C ARG A 30 -12.73 9.21 -12.67
N HIS A 31 -13.71 9.08 -13.56
CA HIS A 31 -13.49 8.88 -15.00
C HIS A 31 -12.78 10.05 -15.70
N ARG A 32 -12.69 11.24 -15.10
CA ARG A 32 -11.92 12.37 -15.65
C ARG A 32 -10.41 12.21 -15.40
N TYR A 33 -10.05 11.43 -14.38
CA TYR A 33 -8.67 11.25 -13.94
C TYR A 33 -8.06 9.95 -14.45
N VAL A 34 -8.86 8.90 -14.67
CA VAL A 34 -8.38 7.65 -15.25
C VAL A 34 -8.09 7.82 -16.76
N PRO A 35 -6.91 7.44 -17.26
CA PRO A 35 -6.58 7.49 -18.68
C PRO A 35 -7.41 6.52 -19.53
N ASP A 36 -7.44 6.76 -20.84
CA ASP A 36 -8.12 5.87 -21.78
C ASP A 36 -7.46 4.48 -21.86
N LEU A 37 -6.16 4.35 -21.57
CA LEU A 37 -5.44 3.08 -21.55
C LEU A 37 -5.27 2.61 -20.11
N ILE A 38 -5.77 1.41 -19.80
CA ILE A 38 -5.67 0.77 -18.48
C ILE A 38 -5.21 -0.68 -18.59
N TRP A 39 -4.82 -1.29 -17.48
CA TRP A 39 -4.39 -2.69 -17.40
C TRP A 39 -5.31 -3.49 -16.47
N PRO A 40 -6.39 -4.11 -16.99
CA PRO A 40 -7.35 -4.82 -16.15
C PRO A 40 -6.79 -6.12 -15.58
N ASP A 41 -5.92 -6.78 -16.32
CA ASP A 41 -5.45 -8.14 -16.04
C ASP A 41 -3.92 -8.22 -16.11
N ALA A 42 -3.31 -8.94 -15.16
CA ALA A 42 -1.86 -9.11 -15.11
C ALA A 42 -1.30 -9.83 -16.36
N ASN A 43 -2.03 -10.79 -16.92
CA ASN A 43 -1.61 -11.55 -18.11
C ASN A 43 -2.36 -11.13 -19.39
N GLY A 44 -3.19 -10.08 -19.33
CA GLY A 44 -4.02 -9.64 -20.44
C GLY A 44 -3.38 -8.55 -21.30
N LEU A 45 -4.04 -8.21 -22.39
CA LEU A 45 -3.72 -7.01 -23.16
C LEU A 45 -4.21 -5.76 -22.42
N PRO A 46 -3.50 -4.62 -22.54
CA PRO A 46 -4.03 -3.36 -22.03
C PRO A 46 -5.33 -3.00 -22.75
N LEU A 47 -6.26 -2.42 -22.00
CA LEU A 47 -7.57 -2.03 -22.46
C LEU A 47 -7.58 -0.55 -22.81
N ARG A 48 -7.85 -0.23 -24.08
CA ARG A 48 -8.12 1.14 -24.51
C ARG A 48 -9.62 1.42 -24.52
N ARG A 49 -10.05 2.53 -23.93
CA ARG A 49 -11.46 2.96 -23.84
C ARG A 49 -12.19 2.93 -25.18
N THR A 50 -11.53 3.31 -26.27
CA THR A 50 -12.14 3.32 -27.62
C THR A 50 -12.36 1.93 -28.19
N ALA A 51 -11.61 0.92 -27.73
CA ALA A 51 -11.76 -0.46 -28.19
C ALA A 51 -12.93 -1.17 -27.50
N ASP A 52 -13.14 -0.90 -26.21
CA ASP A 52 -14.26 -1.44 -25.43
C ASP A 52 -14.66 -0.44 -24.32
N PRO A 53 -15.55 0.52 -24.64
CA PRO A 53 -15.98 1.55 -23.70
C PRO A 53 -16.70 0.99 -22.48
N GLU A 54 -17.48 -0.08 -22.64
CA GLU A 54 -18.28 -0.66 -21.56
C GLU A 54 -17.40 -1.36 -20.54
N ARG A 55 -16.42 -2.14 -20.99
CA ARG A 55 -15.43 -2.76 -20.10
C ARG A 55 -14.57 -1.73 -19.40
N TRP A 56 -14.14 -0.66 -20.09
CA TRP A 56 -13.38 0.42 -19.46
C TRP A 56 -14.20 1.09 -18.33
N VAL A 57 -15.48 1.40 -18.58
CA VAL A 57 -16.38 1.97 -17.58
C VAL A 57 -16.58 1.02 -16.39
N SER A 58 -16.74 -0.28 -16.65
CA SER A 58 -16.84 -1.31 -15.62
C SER A 58 -15.60 -1.34 -14.72
N CYS A 59 -14.39 -1.25 -15.29
CA CYS A 59 -13.15 -1.17 -14.52
C CYS A 59 -13.07 0.12 -13.69
N VAL A 60 -13.36 1.28 -14.29
CA VAL A 60 -13.26 2.59 -13.61
C VAL A 60 -14.18 2.69 -12.39
N TYR A 61 -15.37 2.11 -12.49
CA TYR A 61 -16.38 2.14 -11.44
C TYR A 61 -16.50 0.83 -10.65
N ALA A 62 -15.59 -0.12 -10.89
CA ALA A 62 -15.33 -1.16 -9.92
C ALA A 62 -14.85 -0.49 -8.62
N PHE A 63 -15.44 -0.86 -7.49
CA PHE A 63 -15.03 -0.38 -6.17
C PHE A 63 -13.73 -1.08 -5.78
N ALA A 64 -12.68 -0.75 -6.53
CA ALA A 64 -11.40 -1.42 -6.65
C ALA A 64 -10.38 -0.41 -7.22
N PRO A 65 -9.06 -0.66 -7.08
CA PRO A 65 -8.06 0.11 -7.79
C PRO A 65 -8.12 -0.16 -9.31
N VAL A 66 -7.59 0.77 -10.11
CA VAL A 66 -7.46 0.62 -11.57
C VAL A 66 -6.01 0.86 -11.95
N THR A 67 -5.33 -0.16 -12.48
CA THR A 67 -3.95 -0.02 -12.96
C THR A 67 -3.91 0.87 -14.21
N THR A 68 -3.13 1.93 -14.14
CA THR A 68 -3.01 2.98 -15.18
C THR A 68 -1.64 3.03 -15.83
N GLN A 69 -0.68 2.28 -15.31
CA GLN A 69 0.60 2.00 -15.93
C GLN A 69 1.10 0.65 -15.40
N ALA A 70 1.74 -0.13 -16.27
CA ALA A 70 2.45 -1.35 -15.89
C ALA A 70 3.92 -1.25 -16.31
N ASN A 71 4.78 -2.00 -15.62
CA ASN A 71 6.20 -2.19 -15.95
C ASN A 71 6.98 -0.87 -16.13
N ASP A 72 6.65 0.15 -15.33
CA ASP A 72 7.22 1.51 -15.41
C ASP A 72 7.09 2.14 -16.81
N GLY A 73 6.01 1.79 -17.53
CA GLY A 73 5.75 2.24 -18.90
C GLY A 73 6.35 1.33 -19.98
N GLY A 74 7.09 0.29 -19.59
CA GLY A 74 7.68 -0.71 -20.48
C GLY A 74 6.77 -1.89 -20.80
N SER A 75 7.35 -2.88 -21.48
CA SER A 75 6.73 -4.18 -21.77
C SER A 75 7.31 -5.27 -20.87
N GLY A 76 6.51 -6.28 -20.56
CA GLY A 76 6.95 -7.43 -19.78
C GLY A 76 6.10 -8.67 -20.06
N PRO A 77 6.52 -9.86 -19.60
CA PRO A 77 5.73 -11.09 -19.72
C PRO A 77 4.45 -11.04 -18.88
N VAL A 78 4.43 -10.19 -17.85
CA VAL A 78 3.31 -9.90 -16.98
C VAL A 78 3.21 -8.37 -16.84
N ASN A 79 2.00 -7.86 -16.68
CA ASN A 79 1.73 -6.44 -16.43
C ASN A 79 1.86 -6.15 -14.92
N THR A 80 3.09 -5.93 -14.43
CA THR A 80 3.32 -5.54 -13.03
C THR A 80 2.89 -4.09 -12.84
N PRO A 81 1.91 -3.79 -11.97
CA PRO A 81 1.43 -2.41 -11.78
C PRO A 81 2.56 -1.47 -11.34
N SER A 82 2.69 -0.32 -12.02
CA SER A 82 3.64 0.74 -11.67
C SER A 82 2.97 2.10 -11.38
N SER A 83 1.69 2.25 -11.75
CA SER A 83 0.82 3.37 -11.35
C SER A 83 -0.65 2.92 -11.37
N SER A 84 -1.49 3.50 -10.49
CA SER A 84 -2.92 3.19 -10.45
C SER A 84 -3.75 4.38 -9.97
N SER A 85 -5.05 4.35 -10.29
CA SER A 85 -6.07 5.05 -9.51
C SER A 85 -6.46 4.15 -8.34
N SER A 86 -6.00 4.48 -7.14
CA SER A 86 -6.19 3.68 -5.93
C SER A 86 -7.66 3.40 -5.58
N HIS A 87 -7.87 2.37 -4.75
CA HIS A 87 -9.20 2.00 -4.28
C HIS A 87 -9.89 3.19 -3.57
N PRO A 88 -11.12 3.59 -3.95
CA PRO A 88 -11.79 4.79 -3.41
C PRO A 88 -11.88 4.82 -1.88
N GLN A 89 -12.31 3.72 -1.25
CA GLN A 89 -12.39 3.64 0.21
C GLN A 89 -11.02 3.78 0.90
N VAL A 90 -9.96 3.16 0.36
CA VAL A 90 -8.60 3.30 0.94
C VAL A 90 -8.15 4.75 0.91
N MET A 91 -8.40 5.47 -0.19
CA MET A 91 -8.12 6.91 -0.27
C MET A 91 -8.93 7.72 0.74
N ALA A 92 -10.23 7.46 0.87
CA ALA A 92 -11.07 8.14 1.87
C ALA A 92 -10.58 7.89 3.31
N ASP A 93 -10.13 6.67 3.62
CA ASP A 93 -9.56 6.31 4.93
C ASP A 93 -8.21 7.01 5.18
N MET A 94 -7.34 7.10 4.18
CA MET A 94 -6.06 7.81 4.26
C MET A 94 -6.24 9.31 4.47
N ILE A 95 -7.15 9.95 3.72
CA ILE A 95 -7.49 11.37 3.89
C ILE A 95 -8.04 11.61 5.30
N ARG A 96 -8.93 10.74 5.78
CA ARG A 96 -9.48 10.82 7.15
C ARG A 96 -8.38 10.69 8.21
N ALA A 97 -7.43 9.77 8.04
CA ALA A 97 -6.30 9.59 8.95
C ALA A 97 -5.33 10.79 8.95
N ALA A 98 -5.19 11.44 7.79
CA ALA A 98 -4.39 12.65 7.60
C ALA A 98 -5.06 13.89 8.19
N ARG A 99 -6.35 13.83 8.53
CA ARG A 99 -7.12 14.93 9.16
C ARG A 99 -7.04 16.24 8.39
N VAL A 100 -6.96 16.16 7.06
CA VAL A 100 -6.90 17.32 6.17
C VAL A 100 -8.17 18.16 6.33
N GLY A 101 -8.00 19.46 6.50
CA GLY A 101 -9.07 20.43 6.63
C GLY A 101 -8.82 21.73 5.87
N PRO A 102 -9.78 22.67 5.91
CA PRO A 102 -9.69 23.95 5.22
C PRO A 102 -8.49 24.78 5.69
N GLY A 103 -7.72 25.32 4.75
CA GLY A 103 -6.53 26.14 5.01
C GLY A 103 -5.22 25.38 5.06
N ASP A 104 -5.26 24.04 5.14
CA ASP A 104 -4.04 23.23 5.25
C ASP A 104 -3.18 23.30 3.98
N ARG A 105 -1.87 23.25 4.17
CA ARG A 105 -0.88 22.97 3.14
C ARG A 105 -0.57 21.47 3.16
N VAL A 106 -0.99 20.74 2.14
CA VAL A 106 -0.83 19.28 2.08
C VAL A 106 0.25 18.91 1.07
N LEU A 107 1.15 18.01 1.48
CA LEU A 107 2.10 17.34 0.60
C LEU A 107 1.62 15.92 0.29
N GLU A 108 1.44 15.62 -0.98
CA GLU A 108 1.19 14.28 -1.49
C GLU A 108 2.44 13.70 -2.15
N ILE A 109 2.79 12.45 -1.82
CA ILE A 109 3.84 11.70 -2.51
C ILE A 109 3.20 10.61 -3.38
N GLY A 110 3.52 10.62 -4.67
CA GLY A 110 2.90 9.76 -5.69
C GLY A 110 1.63 10.41 -6.26
N THR A 111 1.76 11.33 -7.22
CA THR A 111 0.59 11.96 -7.86
C THR A 111 -0.26 10.96 -8.64
N GLY A 112 0.37 10.03 -9.36
CA GLY A 112 -0.30 9.03 -10.18
C GLY A 112 -1.28 9.66 -11.18
N THR A 113 -2.57 9.30 -11.07
CA THR A 113 -3.62 9.88 -11.92
C THR A 113 -3.99 11.33 -11.59
N GLY A 114 -3.56 11.85 -10.44
CA GLY A 114 -3.96 13.15 -9.89
C GLY A 114 -5.31 13.15 -9.17
N TRP A 115 -6.04 12.03 -9.12
CA TRP A 115 -7.39 12.01 -8.55
C TRP A 115 -7.41 12.35 -7.05
N ASN A 116 -6.48 11.79 -6.27
CA ASN A 116 -6.40 12.06 -4.83
C ASN A 116 -5.96 13.52 -4.55
N ALA A 117 -4.97 14.03 -5.29
CA ALA A 117 -4.58 15.44 -5.24
C ALA A 117 -5.74 16.42 -5.48
N ALA A 118 -6.62 16.12 -6.45
CA ALA A 118 -7.79 16.93 -6.72
C ALA A 118 -8.79 16.91 -5.55
N ILE A 119 -9.04 15.73 -4.97
CA ILE A 119 -9.90 15.59 -3.78
C ILE A 119 -9.32 16.40 -2.61
N LEU A 120 -8.01 16.31 -2.39
CA LEU A 120 -7.32 17.11 -1.37
C LEU A 120 -7.49 18.62 -1.63
N SER A 121 -7.44 19.08 -2.88
CA SER A 121 -7.63 20.50 -3.20
C SER A 121 -9.03 21.02 -2.83
N SER A 122 -10.08 20.19 -2.96
CA SER A 122 -11.43 20.55 -2.50
C SER A 122 -11.49 20.67 -0.98
N LEU A 123 -10.75 19.82 -0.25
CA LEU A 123 -10.77 19.79 1.21
C LEU A 123 -10.03 20.97 1.84
N VAL A 124 -8.84 21.30 1.32
CA VAL A 124 -8.06 22.44 1.82
C VAL A 124 -8.68 23.78 1.42
N GLY A 125 -9.48 23.79 0.35
CA GLY A 125 -10.21 24.96 -0.09
C GLY A 125 -9.30 26.10 -0.57
N PRO A 126 -9.85 27.32 -0.76
CA PRO A 126 -9.16 28.42 -1.44
C PRO A 126 -8.02 29.05 -0.63
N THR A 127 -7.96 28.80 0.67
CA THR A 127 -6.91 29.32 1.57
C THR A 127 -5.80 28.31 1.83
N GLY A 128 -5.99 27.05 1.45
CA GLY A 128 -4.97 26.01 1.56
C GLY A 128 -4.29 25.75 0.22
N SER A 129 -3.41 24.75 0.19
CA SER A 129 -2.71 24.36 -1.04
C SER A 129 -2.33 22.88 -1.02
N VAL A 130 -2.21 22.29 -2.20
CA VAL A 130 -1.73 20.92 -2.38
C VAL A 130 -0.53 20.93 -3.30
N THR A 131 0.57 20.39 -2.81
CA THR A 131 1.74 20.03 -3.62
C THR A 131 1.76 18.51 -3.75
N SER A 132 1.87 17.99 -4.97
CA SER A 132 1.93 16.56 -5.24
C SER A 132 3.20 16.23 -6.02
N VAL A 133 3.92 15.19 -5.59
CA VAL A 133 5.23 14.79 -6.14
C VAL A 133 5.05 13.51 -6.96
N GLU A 134 5.56 13.51 -8.19
CA GLU A 134 5.56 12.34 -9.08
C GLU A 134 6.94 12.13 -9.69
N ILE A 135 7.43 10.89 -9.56
CA ILE A 135 8.77 10.50 -9.99
C ILE A 135 8.82 10.13 -11.48
N ASP A 136 7.69 9.65 -12.03
CA ASP A 136 7.60 9.29 -13.44
C ASP A 136 7.23 10.52 -14.28
N PRO A 137 8.10 10.97 -15.20
CA PRO A 137 7.88 12.21 -15.94
C PRO A 137 6.64 12.15 -16.84
N ASP A 138 6.31 11.00 -17.41
CA ASP A 138 5.15 10.82 -18.27
C ASP A 138 3.86 10.81 -17.45
N VAL A 139 3.87 10.14 -16.28
CA VAL A 139 2.74 10.16 -15.34
C VAL A 139 2.51 11.59 -14.82
N ALA A 140 3.59 12.30 -14.45
CA ALA A 140 3.52 13.68 -13.97
C ALA A 140 2.93 14.63 -15.03
N ALA A 141 3.35 14.49 -16.29
CA ALA A 141 2.82 15.29 -17.40
C ALA A 141 1.32 15.06 -17.62
N HIS A 142 0.87 13.80 -17.56
CA HIS A 142 -0.55 13.48 -17.66
C HIS A 142 -1.37 13.98 -16.47
N ALA A 143 -0.82 13.90 -15.25
CA ALA A 143 -1.48 14.41 -14.05
C ALA A 143 -1.65 15.92 -14.10
N ARG A 144 -0.63 16.69 -14.53
CA ARG A 144 -0.71 18.15 -14.71
C ARG A 144 -1.91 18.54 -15.56
N GLY A 145 -2.04 17.99 -16.76
CA GLY A 145 -3.17 18.32 -17.65
C GLY A 145 -4.55 18.00 -17.07
N ARG A 146 -4.66 17.04 -16.13
CA ARG A 146 -5.92 16.73 -15.43
C ARG A 146 -6.18 17.64 -14.23
N LEU A 147 -5.11 18.20 -13.65
CA LEU A 147 -5.12 19.04 -12.47
C LEU A 147 -5.07 20.54 -12.80
N ASP A 148 -4.95 20.94 -14.06
CA ASP A 148 -4.85 22.35 -14.47
C ASP A 148 -5.93 23.26 -13.85
N ALA A 149 -7.15 22.75 -13.68
CA ALA A 149 -8.27 23.51 -13.12
C ALA A 149 -8.40 23.46 -11.58
N THR A 150 -7.58 22.66 -10.88
CA THR A 150 -7.70 22.43 -9.43
C THR A 150 -6.73 23.29 -8.61
N GLY A 151 -5.72 23.90 -9.25
CA GLY A 151 -4.69 24.68 -8.56
C GLY A 151 -3.64 23.84 -7.83
N VAL A 152 -3.67 22.51 -7.99
CA VAL A 152 -2.65 21.61 -7.42
C VAL A 152 -1.30 21.84 -8.10
N ARG A 153 -0.23 21.96 -7.31
CA ARG A 153 1.14 22.05 -7.81
C ARG A 153 1.73 20.64 -7.97
N VAL A 154 1.90 20.18 -9.21
CA VAL A 154 2.57 18.90 -9.51
C VAL A 154 4.07 19.12 -9.73
N VAL A 155 4.90 18.59 -8.84
CA VAL A 155 6.36 18.62 -8.93
C VAL A 155 6.84 17.31 -9.57
N HIS A 156 7.74 17.44 -10.54
CA HIS A 156 8.47 16.29 -11.08
C HIS A 156 9.82 16.26 -10.38
N ASP A 157 10.01 15.36 -9.42
CA ASP A 157 11.30 14.92 -8.92
C ASP A 157 11.08 13.87 -7.84
N ALA A 158 12.12 13.12 -7.46
CA ALA A 158 12.08 12.32 -6.24
C ALA A 158 12.28 13.17 -4.97
N GLU A 159 12.74 14.41 -5.14
CA GLU A 159 13.03 15.33 -4.04
C GLU A 159 11.77 15.88 -3.39
N THR A 160 11.78 15.90 -2.06
CA THR A 160 10.69 16.49 -1.27
C THR A 160 10.81 18.02 -1.36
N PRO A 161 9.79 18.74 -1.86
CA PRO A 161 9.85 20.20 -1.93
C PRO A 161 9.99 20.84 -0.55
N GLU A 162 10.57 22.05 -0.49
CA GLU A 162 10.74 22.81 0.75
C GLU A 162 9.46 22.84 1.60
N GLY A 163 9.62 22.62 2.92
CA GLY A 163 8.56 22.26 3.85
C GLY A 163 7.54 23.33 4.25
N GLY A 164 6.96 23.13 5.43
CA GLY A 164 5.86 23.95 5.96
C GLY A 164 4.49 23.42 5.55
N TYR A 165 4.37 22.10 5.44
CA TYR A 165 3.10 21.41 5.21
C TYR A 165 2.44 21.06 6.55
N ASP A 166 1.12 21.16 6.61
CA ASP A 166 0.32 20.80 7.79
C ASP A 166 0.01 19.29 7.83
N ALA A 167 0.11 18.60 6.68
CA ALA A 167 -0.08 17.16 6.56
C ALA A 167 0.72 16.58 5.38
N LEU A 168 1.17 15.32 5.53
CA LEU A 168 1.77 14.54 4.45
C LEU A 168 0.98 13.25 4.21
N ILE A 169 0.70 12.94 2.95
CA ILE A 169 0.07 11.69 2.52
C ILE A 169 0.90 11.05 1.41
N ALA A 170 1.50 9.90 1.66
CA ALA A 170 2.14 9.10 0.62
C ALA A 170 1.15 8.08 0.05
N THR A 171 1.02 8.00 -1.27
CA THR A 171 0.20 7.02 -1.99
C THR A 171 1.05 5.98 -2.73
N CYS A 172 2.30 5.82 -2.28
CA CYS A 172 3.20 4.72 -2.59
C CYS A 172 3.74 4.12 -1.29
N ALA A 173 4.10 2.84 -1.30
CA ALA A 173 4.67 2.18 -0.14
C ALA A 173 6.16 2.47 0.03
N VAL A 174 6.59 2.65 1.27
CA VAL A 174 8.01 2.79 1.62
C VAL A 174 8.42 1.75 2.64
N SER A 175 9.70 1.37 2.60
CA SER A 175 10.33 0.60 3.67
C SER A 175 11.05 1.50 4.66
N ARG A 176 11.50 2.67 4.18
CA ARG A 176 12.12 3.73 4.98
C ARG A 176 11.33 5.01 4.77
N VAL A 177 10.76 5.56 5.83
CA VAL A 177 10.19 6.91 5.79
C VAL A 177 11.37 7.89 5.68
N PRO A 178 11.46 8.70 4.61
CA PRO A 178 12.54 9.66 4.43
C PRO A 178 12.59 10.69 5.56
N GLU A 179 13.79 11.15 5.90
CA GLU A 179 14.00 12.18 6.92
C GLU A 179 13.33 13.49 6.51
N GLU A 180 13.43 13.81 5.22
CA GLU A 180 12.86 14.99 4.57
C GLU A 180 11.34 15.06 4.74
N TRP A 181 10.66 13.91 4.83
CA TRP A 181 9.21 13.87 5.06
C TRP A 181 8.87 14.31 6.48
N ILE A 182 9.65 13.87 7.47
CA ILE A 182 9.49 14.28 8.86
C ILE A 182 9.82 15.77 9.02
N GLU A 183 10.87 16.25 8.36
CA GLU A 183 11.28 17.66 8.40
C GLU A 183 10.33 18.59 7.63
N SER A 184 9.55 18.06 6.68
CA SER A 184 8.61 18.85 5.87
C SER A 184 7.35 19.31 6.61
N VAL A 185 7.03 18.69 7.75
CA VAL A 185 5.83 18.95 8.56
C VAL A 185 6.20 19.29 10.02
N PRO A 186 5.39 20.08 10.75
CA PRO A 186 5.70 20.43 12.13
C PRO A 186 5.47 19.26 13.11
N VAL A 187 6.01 19.39 14.32
CA VAL A 187 5.74 18.45 15.42
C VAL A 187 4.22 18.30 15.63
N GLY A 188 3.76 17.06 15.78
CA GLY A 188 2.35 16.72 15.92
C GLY A 188 1.58 16.66 14.61
N ALA A 189 2.19 16.99 13.47
CA ALA A 189 1.54 16.87 12.17
C ALA A 189 1.39 15.40 11.73
N PRO A 190 0.31 15.07 10.99
CA PRO A 190 0.10 13.76 10.39
C PRO A 190 1.06 13.45 9.24
N ILE A 191 1.62 12.24 9.27
CA ILE A 191 2.21 11.56 8.10
C ILE A 191 1.43 10.26 7.89
N VAL A 192 0.69 10.16 6.79
CA VAL A 192 -0.04 8.94 6.42
C VAL A 192 0.73 8.22 5.31
N VAL A 193 1.14 6.99 5.58
CA VAL A 193 2.09 6.28 4.73
C VAL A 193 1.82 4.78 4.70
N PRO A 194 1.65 4.17 3.51
CA PRO A 194 1.76 2.73 3.35
C PRO A 194 3.19 2.28 3.65
N TRP A 195 3.36 1.34 4.57
CA TRP A 195 4.67 0.90 5.02
C TRP A 195 4.79 -0.62 5.02
N ALA A 196 5.93 -1.12 4.55
CA ALA A 196 6.31 -2.53 4.69
C ALA A 196 7.81 -2.67 4.96
N PRO A 197 8.27 -3.64 5.77
CA PRO A 197 9.68 -3.78 6.13
C PRO A 197 10.65 -3.91 4.94
N SER A 198 10.19 -4.47 3.81
CA SER A 198 10.94 -4.59 2.56
C SER A 198 10.02 -4.30 1.37
N SER A 199 10.59 -3.84 0.25
CA SER A 199 9.88 -3.55 -1.00
C SER A 199 9.42 -4.78 -1.78
N GLU A 200 9.75 -5.98 -1.30
CA GLU A 200 9.30 -7.26 -1.85
C GLU A 200 8.06 -7.82 -1.12
N HIS A 201 7.54 -7.12 -0.11
CA HIS A 201 6.33 -7.56 0.58
C HIS A 201 5.07 -7.29 -0.25
N GLU A 202 4.16 -8.24 -0.24
CA GLU A 202 2.86 -8.09 -0.90
C GLU A 202 1.89 -7.21 -0.11
N SER A 203 2.04 -7.10 1.21
CA SER A 203 1.20 -6.26 2.08
C SER A 203 1.95 -5.00 2.50
N THR A 204 1.29 -3.85 2.36
CA THR A 204 1.83 -2.53 2.72
C THR A 204 0.78 -1.76 3.54
N PRO A 205 0.50 -2.18 4.79
CA PRO A 205 -0.51 -1.53 5.62
C PRO A 205 -0.21 -0.04 5.79
N VAL A 206 -1.27 0.75 5.88
CA VAL A 206 -1.17 2.21 6.07
C VAL A 206 -0.96 2.51 7.54
N ALA A 207 0.10 3.24 7.85
CA ALA A 207 0.35 3.85 9.16
C ALA A 207 -0.06 5.33 9.16
N ALA A 208 -0.66 5.79 10.26
CA ALA A 208 -0.98 7.19 10.50
C ALA A 208 -0.08 7.73 11.61
N LEU A 209 1.08 8.24 11.22
CA LEU A 209 2.13 8.69 12.12
C LEU A 209 1.90 10.14 12.57
N ARG A 210 2.56 10.51 13.66
CA ARG A 210 2.68 11.86 14.19
C ARG A 210 4.14 12.16 14.47
N VAL A 211 4.62 13.28 13.95
CA VAL A 211 5.99 13.76 14.21
C VAL A 211 6.16 14.11 15.68
N ARG A 212 7.26 13.66 16.28
CA ARG A 212 7.66 13.95 17.65
C ARG A 212 8.72 15.06 17.68
N ASP A 213 8.94 15.60 18.86
CA ASP A 213 9.92 16.66 19.13
C ASP A 213 11.37 16.21 18.95
N ASP A 214 11.64 14.91 19.08
CA ASP A 214 12.96 14.29 18.87
C ASP A 214 13.32 14.04 17.39
N GLY A 215 12.43 14.38 16.44
CA GLY A 215 12.63 14.13 15.01
C GLY A 215 12.28 12.72 14.55
N SER A 216 11.68 11.90 15.42
CA SER A 216 11.04 10.63 15.04
C SER A 216 9.56 10.83 14.72
N ALA A 217 8.89 9.78 14.23
CA ALA A 217 7.44 9.77 14.07
C ALA A 217 6.85 8.43 14.53
N CYS A 218 5.65 8.47 15.11
CA CYS A 218 4.97 7.25 15.55
C CYS A 218 3.46 7.28 15.35
N GLY A 219 2.83 6.13 15.18
CA GLY A 219 1.37 6.02 15.16
C GLY A 219 0.87 4.63 14.86
N ALA A 220 -0.45 4.46 14.93
CA ALA A 220 -1.09 3.18 14.66
C ALA A 220 -1.13 2.87 13.15
N PHE A 221 -1.17 1.59 12.81
CA PHE A 221 -1.69 1.18 11.52
C PHE A 221 -3.21 1.40 11.49
N VAL A 222 -3.74 1.83 10.35
CA VAL A 222 -5.15 2.25 10.22
C VAL A 222 -5.89 1.51 9.10
N ARG A 223 -5.17 0.76 8.25
CA ARG A 223 -5.76 0.10 7.09
C ARG A 223 -4.84 -0.96 6.50
N ASP A 224 -5.37 -2.16 6.27
CA ASP A 224 -4.76 -3.12 5.33
C ASP A 224 -4.88 -2.58 3.90
N ALA A 225 -3.77 -2.52 3.18
CA ALA A 225 -3.72 -2.07 1.79
C ALA A 225 -2.50 -2.65 1.07
N VAL A 226 -2.53 -2.59 -0.26
CA VAL A 226 -1.42 -2.93 -1.13
C VAL A 226 -1.16 -1.73 -2.04
N PHE A 227 0.05 -1.22 -1.99
CA PHE A 227 0.51 -0.09 -2.78
C PHE A 227 1.78 -0.48 -3.52
N MET A 228 1.95 0.08 -4.72
CA MET A 228 3.22 0.00 -5.40
C MET A 228 4.29 0.71 -4.56
N HIS A 229 5.46 0.09 -4.48
CA HIS A 229 6.58 0.68 -3.78
C HIS A 229 7.14 1.90 -4.50
N ASP A 230 7.53 2.89 -3.69
CA ASP A 230 8.36 4.02 -4.09
C ASP A 230 9.55 3.55 -4.93
N ARG A 231 9.72 4.13 -6.12
CA ARG A 231 10.72 3.64 -7.10
C ARG A 231 12.15 3.75 -6.60
N THR A 232 12.44 4.67 -5.69
CA THR A 232 13.78 4.85 -5.11
C THR A 232 14.14 3.79 -4.07
N GLN A 233 13.14 3.02 -3.60
CA GLN A 233 13.31 2.00 -2.56
C GLN A 233 13.09 0.58 -3.07
N ARG A 234 12.80 0.40 -4.36
CA ARG A 234 12.70 -0.93 -4.97
C ARG A 234 14.08 -1.60 -4.96
N VAL A 235 14.11 -2.85 -4.56
CA VAL A 235 15.29 -3.72 -4.72
C VAL A 235 15.06 -4.65 -5.90
N SER A 236 16.15 -5.20 -6.45
CA SER A 236 16.04 -6.26 -7.46
C SER A 236 15.25 -7.44 -6.88
N GLU A 237 14.33 -7.99 -7.66
CA GLU A 237 13.52 -9.13 -7.23
C GLU A 237 14.41 -10.32 -6.83
N SER A 238 14.20 -10.83 -5.62
CA SER A 238 14.80 -12.09 -5.20
C SER A 238 14.12 -13.27 -5.91
N PRO A 239 14.84 -14.38 -6.12
CA PRO A 239 14.20 -15.63 -6.51
C PRO A 239 13.11 -16.01 -5.50
N PHE A 240 12.05 -16.66 -6.00
CA PHE A 240 11.01 -17.21 -5.13
C PHE A 240 11.62 -18.11 -4.05
N PRO A 241 11.32 -17.91 -2.75
CA PRO A 241 11.98 -18.63 -1.66
C PRO A 241 11.88 -20.14 -1.83
N GLY A 242 12.96 -20.89 -1.63
CA GLY A 242 12.96 -22.36 -1.68
C GLY A 242 12.72 -23.00 -3.05
N ILE A 243 12.72 -22.23 -4.15
CA ILE A 243 12.48 -22.79 -5.48
C ILE A 243 13.54 -23.83 -5.86
N GLY A 244 13.09 -25.06 -6.14
CA GLY A 244 13.97 -26.18 -6.48
C GLY A 244 14.75 -26.78 -5.29
N ALA A 245 14.49 -26.33 -4.06
CA ALA A 245 15.07 -26.92 -2.86
C ALA A 245 14.22 -28.11 -2.37
N GLU A 246 14.89 -29.14 -1.85
CA GLU A 246 14.23 -30.21 -1.10
C GLU A 246 14.01 -29.76 0.35
N PRO A 247 12.86 -30.08 0.97
CA PRO A 247 12.58 -29.68 2.33
C PRO A 247 13.50 -30.39 3.33
N GLU A 248 14.14 -29.63 4.21
CA GLU A 248 14.97 -30.16 5.29
C GLU A 248 14.13 -30.58 6.49
N TYR A 249 12.94 -29.99 6.64
CA TYR A 249 11.96 -30.37 7.65
C TYR A 249 10.53 -30.34 7.12
N GLN A 250 9.68 -31.11 7.80
CA GLN A 250 8.23 -31.08 7.67
C GLN A 250 7.60 -31.09 9.08
N ARG A 251 6.75 -30.10 9.37
CA ARG A 251 6.04 -29.93 10.64
C ARG A 251 4.59 -29.54 10.35
N CYS A 252 3.79 -29.25 11.38
CA CYS A 252 2.38 -28.89 11.22
C CYS A 252 2.05 -27.66 12.07
N LEU A 253 1.35 -26.70 11.47
CA LEU A 253 0.81 -25.52 12.15
C LEU A 253 -0.68 -25.76 12.44
N PRO A 254 -1.24 -25.31 13.57
CA PRO A 254 -2.68 -25.38 13.83
C PRO A 254 -3.48 -24.35 12.99
N ALA A 255 -3.07 -24.11 11.73
CA ALA A 255 -3.73 -23.31 10.73
C ALA A 255 -3.30 -23.74 9.33
N THR A 256 -4.23 -23.69 8.38
CA THR A 256 -3.95 -23.90 6.95
C THR A 256 -3.46 -22.61 6.29
N SER A 257 -2.81 -22.72 5.13
CA SER A 257 -2.48 -21.54 4.32
C SER A 257 -3.71 -20.69 4.00
N ASP A 258 -4.82 -21.30 3.60
CA ASP A 258 -6.07 -20.56 3.32
C ASP A 258 -6.59 -19.83 4.56
N ALA A 259 -6.54 -20.44 5.75
CA ALA A 259 -6.92 -19.76 6.99
C ALA A 259 -6.04 -18.52 7.25
N LEU A 260 -4.72 -18.63 7.06
CA LEU A 260 -3.82 -17.48 7.23
C LEU A 260 -4.12 -16.33 6.25
N ILE A 261 -4.50 -16.67 5.02
CA ILE A 261 -4.79 -15.68 3.97
C ILE A 261 -6.16 -15.04 4.20
N ASP A 262 -7.20 -15.86 4.36
CA ASP A 262 -8.59 -15.42 4.38
C ASP A 262 -8.93 -14.71 5.71
N ASP A 263 -8.31 -15.11 6.82
CA ASP A 263 -8.40 -14.39 8.11
C ASP A 263 -7.53 -13.12 8.16
N ARG A 264 -6.87 -12.77 7.05
CA ARG A 264 -5.98 -11.60 6.91
C ARG A 264 -4.88 -11.57 7.97
N LEU A 265 -4.29 -12.71 8.29
CA LEU A 265 -3.24 -12.82 9.30
C LEU A 265 -1.87 -12.43 8.75
N LEU A 266 -1.67 -12.48 7.44
CA LEU A 266 -0.37 -12.23 6.79
C LEU A 266 0.23 -10.87 7.13
N THR A 267 -0.57 -9.79 7.13
CA THR A 267 -0.06 -8.47 7.52
C THR A 267 0.45 -8.46 8.95
N ARG A 268 -0.28 -9.06 9.89
CA ARG A 268 0.11 -9.08 11.31
C ARG A 268 1.34 -9.97 11.53
N LEU A 269 1.39 -11.13 10.88
CA LEU A 269 2.57 -11.99 10.88
C LEU A 269 3.80 -11.29 10.30
N MET A 270 3.65 -10.56 9.19
CA MET A 270 4.72 -9.73 8.62
C MET A 270 5.27 -8.73 9.65
N LEU A 271 4.39 -8.04 10.38
CA LEU A 271 4.79 -7.05 11.39
C LEU A 271 5.54 -7.69 12.58
N MET A 272 5.25 -8.96 12.88
CA MET A 272 5.83 -9.73 13.99
C MET A 272 7.10 -10.51 13.63
N LEU A 273 7.48 -10.59 12.36
CA LEU A 273 8.57 -11.43 11.89
C LEU A 273 9.68 -10.61 11.19
N PRO A 274 10.56 -9.91 11.94
CA PRO A 274 11.65 -9.15 11.37
C PRO A 274 12.48 -9.92 10.34
N GLY A 275 12.67 -9.33 9.16
CA GLY A 275 13.48 -9.90 8.09
C GLY A 275 12.87 -11.15 7.40
N VAL A 276 11.67 -11.58 7.79
CA VAL A 276 10.90 -12.60 7.08
C VAL A 276 9.94 -11.92 6.12
N ARG A 277 9.88 -12.43 4.89
CA ARG A 277 9.00 -11.95 3.83
C ARG A 277 7.87 -12.97 3.60
N PRO A 278 6.72 -12.83 4.28
CA PRO A 278 5.55 -13.62 3.97
C PRO A 278 4.90 -13.15 2.66
N GLY A 279 4.41 -14.09 1.86
CA GLY A 279 3.65 -13.83 0.64
C GLY A 279 2.76 -15.01 0.26
N VAL A 280 1.91 -14.81 -0.75
CA VAL A 280 0.98 -15.83 -1.23
C VAL A 280 1.49 -16.42 -2.54
N GLY A 281 1.73 -17.73 -2.52
CA GLY A 281 2.13 -18.49 -3.70
C GLY A 281 1.04 -19.42 -4.19
N ALA A 282 1.21 -19.93 -5.40
CA ALA A 282 0.43 -21.04 -5.94
C ALA A 282 1.37 -22.20 -6.28
N ARG A 283 1.03 -23.40 -5.80
CA ARG A 283 1.80 -24.63 -6.04
C ARG A 283 0.89 -25.83 -6.29
N PRO A 284 1.34 -26.83 -7.07
CA PRO A 284 0.64 -28.11 -7.14
C PRO A 284 0.44 -28.70 -5.75
N PHE A 285 -0.79 -29.09 -5.43
CA PHE A 285 -1.17 -29.68 -4.16
C PHE A 285 -2.34 -30.64 -4.38
N GLU A 286 -2.19 -31.90 -3.96
CA GLU A 286 -3.22 -32.95 -4.07
C GLU A 286 -3.89 -33.10 -5.46
N GLY A 287 -3.15 -32.85 -6.54
CA GLY A 287 -3.66 -32.98 -7.91
C GLY A 287 -4.34 -31.73 -8.49
N ASP A 288 -4.38 -30.62 -7.74
CA ASP A 288 -4.82 -29.30 -8.20
C ASP A 288 -3.76 -28.23 -7.84
N ILE A 289 -4.10 -26.94 -7.96
CA ILE A 289 -3.29 -25.82 -7.50
C ILE A 289 -3.77 -25.36 -6.12
N GLY A 290 -2.91 -25.51 -5.12
CA GLY A 290 -3.10 -24.98 -3.77
C GLY A 290 -2.52 -23.58 -3.61
N ARG A 291 -3.21 -22.72 -2.85
CA ARG A 291 -2.66 -21.46 -2.34
C ARG A 291 -1.74 -21.79 -1.16
N ILE A 292 -0.49 -21.38 -1.23
CA ILE A 292 0.48 -21.53 -0.14
C ILE A 292 0.78 -20.17 0.48
N VAL A 293 1.17 -20.16 1.74
CA VAL A 293 1.88 -19.02 2.33
C VAL A 293 3.36 -19.35 2.29
N HIS A 294 4.16 -18.57 1.57
CA HIS A 294 5.61 -18.73 1.58
C HIS A 294 6.25 -17.71 2.50
N LEU A 295 7.34 -18.11 3.16
CA LEU A 295 8.22 -17.28 3.96
C LEU A 295 9.62 -17.33 3.33
N GLY A 296 10.29 -16.20 3.26
CA GLY A 296 11.68 -16.14 2.80
C GLY A 296 12.49 -15.04 3.48
N THR A 297 13.79 -15.27 3.62
CA THR A 297 14.73 -14.34 4.27
C THR A 297 15.90 -14.02 3.35
N ALA A 298 16.76 -13.08 3.74
CA ALA A 298 17.94 -12.69 2.96
C ALA A 298 19.05 -13.76 2.97
N ASP A 299 19.10 -14.61 4.00
CA ASP A 299 20.03 -15.75 4.12
C ASP A 299 19.55 -17.01 3.37
N ALA A 300 18.53 -16.87 2.52
CA ALA A 300 17.89 -17.95 1.76
C ALA A 300 17.16 -19.01 2.59
N SER A 301 16.93 -18.80 3.89
CA SER A 301 15.98 -19.62 4.65
C SER A 301 14.57 -19.46 4.09
N TRP A 302 13.81 -20.55 4.08
CA TRP A 302 12.49 -20.59 3.47
C TRP A 302 11.54 -21.54 4.18
N ALA A 303 10.25 -21.25 4.11
CA ALA A 303 9.20 -22.16 4.54
C ALA A 303 7.92 -21.97 3.70
N TYR A 304 7.16 -23.04 3.51
CA TYR A 304 5.84 -23.03 2.90
C TYR A 304 4.83 -23.60 3.90
N VAL A 305 3.75 -22.84 4.15
CA VAL A 305 2.54 -23.36 4.77
C VAL A 305 1.62 -23.84 3.66
N TRP A 306 1.20 -25.09 3.74
CA TRP A 306 0.37 -25.78 2.75
C TRP A 306 -1.13 -25.72 3.11
N PRO A 307 -2.04 -26.03 2.15
CA PRO A 307 -3.49 -26.02 2.38
C PRO A 307 -3.98 -26.98 3.47
N ASP A 308 -3.24 -28.03 3.80
CA ASP A 308 -3.54 -28.97 4.89
C ASP A 308 -2.97 -28.54 6.25
N GLY A 309 -2.24 -27.42 6.32
CA GLY A 309 -1.54 -26.94 7.51
C GLY A 309 -0.16 -27.57 7.73
N THR A 310 0.27 -28.46 6.83
CA THR A 310 1.66 -28.91 6.79
C THR A 310 2.57 -27.72 6.52
N VAL A 311 3.73 -27.68 7.16
CA VAL A 311 4.77 -26.67 6.92
C VAL A 311 6.07 -27.37 6.53
N THR A 312 6.59 -27.04 5.36
CA THR A 312 7.90 -27.52 4.88
C THR A 312 8.88 -26.38 4.79
N GLY A 313 10.16 -26.59 5.06
CA GLY A 313 11.16 -25.54 4.88
C GLY A 313 12.59 -26.02 5.01
N GLY A 314 13.53 -25.07 4.95
CA GLY A 314 14.97 -25.30 5.07
C GLY A 314 15.76 -24.00 5.21
N GLY A 315 17.07 -24.13 5.39
CA GLY A 315 17.99 -23.01 5.65
C GLY A 315 18.33 -22.80 7.13
N GLU A 316 19.15 -21.77 7.41
CA GLU A 316 19.76 -21.56 8.73
C GLU A 316 18.77 -21.10 9.80
N ARG A 317 17.70 -20.40 9.41
CA ARG A 317 16.71 -19.82 10.32
C ARG A 317 15.50 -20.74 10.50
N ASP A 318 15.09 -21.01 11.75
CA ASP A 318 13.89 -21.82 12.07
C ASP A 318 12.60 -21.03 11.83
N LEU A 319 12.25 -20.84 10.56
CA LEU A 319 11.06 -20.10 10.15
C LEU A 319 9.75 -20.75 10.62
N PHE A 320 9.71 -22.08 10.80
CA PHE A 320 8.56 -22.73 11.41
C PHE A 320 8.40 -22.27 12.87
N GLY A 321 9.47 -22.33 13.65
CA GLY A 321 9.43 -21.96 15.07
C GLY A 321 8.99 -20.52 15.27
N GLU A 322 9.50 -19.60 14.44
CA GLU A 322 9.13 -18.19 14.49
C GLU A 322 7.68 -17.95 14.06
N LEU A 323 7.23 -18.58 12.98
CA LEU A 323 5.84 -18.51 12.53
C LEU A 323 4.88 -19.06 13.59
N ALA A 324 5.18 -20.22 14.17
CA ALA A 324 4.36 -20.86 15.19
C ALA A 324 4.26 -19.97 16.44
N ALA A 325 5.38 -19.42 16.93
CA ALA A 325 5.38 -18.51 18.06
C ALA A 325 4.54 -17.24 17.80
N ALA A 326 4.66 -16.65 16.59
CA ALA A 326 3.85 -15.47 16.22
C ALA A 326 2.36 -15.81 16.10
N TYR A 327 2.03 -16.96 15.51
CA TYR A 327 0.65 -17.43 15.37
C TYR A 327 -0.01 -17.73 16.73
N ASP A 328 0.72 -18.40 17.63
CA ASP A 328 0.24 -18.72 18.98
C ASP A 328 0.03 -17.43 19.77
N ALA A 329 0.97 -16.49 19.75
CA ALA A 329 0.82 -15.19 20.40
C ALA A 329 -0.41 -14.41 19.89
N LEU A 330 -0.63 -14.38 18.57
CA LEU A 330 -1.84 -13.78 17.99
C LEU A 330 -3.11 -14.48 18.47
N THR A 331 -3.10 -15.81 18.52
CA THR A 331 -4.27 -16.61 18.90
C THR A 331 -4.60 -16.45 20.38
N GLU A 332 -3.60 -16.49 21.26
CA GLU A 332 -3.74 -16.29 22.70
C GLU A 332 -4.26 -14.90 23.05
N ALA A 333 -3.83 -13.87 22.31
CA ALA A 333 -4.32 -12.50 22.48
C ALA A 333 -5.69 -12.24 21.83
N GLY A 334 -6.38 -13.26 21.32
CA GLY A 334 -7.69 -13.11 20.68
C GLY A 334 -7.64 -12.45 19.29
N ARG A 335 -6.51 -12.57 18.60
CA ARG A 335 -6.23 -12.05 17.24
C ARG A 335 -6.56 -10.56 17.11
N PRO A 336 -5.82 -9.69 17.83
CA PRO A 336 -6.10 -8.27 17.82
C PRO A 336 -6.08 -7.71 16.38
N PRO A 337 -6.87 -6.66 16.13
CA PRO A 337 -6.96 -6.07 14.80
C PRO A 337 -5.65 -5.34 14.46
N LEU A 338 -5.47 -4.97 13.19
CA LEU A 338 -4.26 -4.29 12.72
C LEU A 338 -3.99 -2.99 13.50
N GLU A 339 -5.05 -2.29 13.91
CA GLU A 339 -5.00 -1.03 14.68
C GLU A 339 -4.40 -1.18 16.08
N ALA A 340 -4.25 -2.41 16.59
CA ALA A 340 -3.51 -2.66 17.82
C ALA A 340 -1.98 -2.58 17.63
N PHE A 341 -1.50 -2.58 16.38
CA PHE A 341 -0.10 -2.42 16.04
C PHE A 341 0.20 -0.95 15.73
N SER A 342 1.39 -0.52 16.12
CA SER A 342 1.92 0.81 15.85
C SER A 342 3.31 0.74 15.24
N LEU A 343 3.61 1.71 14.40
CA LEU A 343 4.92 1.92 13.79
C LEU A 343 5.60 3.14 14.44
N GLU A 344 6.86 2.97 14.77
CA GLU A 344 7.79 4.02 15.19
C GLU A 344 8.93 4.07 14.18
N VAL A 345 9.21 5.25 13.64
CA VAL A 345 10.30 5.50 12.69
C VAL A 345 11.20 6.62 13.21
N ASP A 346 12.49 6.38 13.19
CA ASP A 346 13.52 7.40 13.43
C ASP A 346 14.57 7.25 12.32
N PRO A 347 14.46 8.02 11.22
CA PRO A 347 15.32 7.86 10.07
C PRO A 347 16.78 8.21 10.38
N LYS A 348 17.03 9.17 11.29
CA LYS A 348 18.38 9.58 11.73
C LYS A 348 19.13 8.43 12.37
N ASN A 349 18.44 7.63 13.18
CA ASN A 349 19.00 6.47 13.87
C ASN A 349 18.70 5.13 13.18
N GLY A 350 18.06 5.14 12.01
CA GLY A 350 17.69 3.95 11.25
C GLY A 350 16.65 3.05 11.94
N VAL A 351 15.87 3.58 12.88
CA VAL A 351 14.86 2.81 13.63
C VAL A 351 13.61 2.64 12.77
N ARG A 352 13.15 1.39 12.65
CA ARG A 352 11.78 1.04 12.25
C ARG A 352 11.28 -0.02 13.21
N ARG A 353 10.40 0.36 14.13
CA ARG A 353 9.96 -0.50 15.21
C ARG A 353 8.46 -0.65 15.20
N VAL A 354 8.00 -1.89 15.17
CA VAL A 354 6.59 -2.23 15.32
C VAL A 354 6.34 -2.60 16.78
N ARG A 355 5.28 -2.07 17.38
CA ARG A 355 4.86 -2.38 18.75
C ARG A 355 3.39 -2.76 18.77
N ALA A 356 3.05 -3.79 19.53
CA ALA A 356 1.69 -4.10 19.92
C ALA A 356 1.72 -4.40 21.43
N PRO A 357 1.08 -3.56 22.29
CA PRO A 357 1.23 -3.62 23.75
C PRO A 357 1.07 -5.01 24.37
N ASP A 358 0.14 -5.81 23.86
CA ASP A 358 -0.20 -7.13 24.40
C ASP A 358 0.54 -8.30 23.70
N LEU A 359 1.37 -8.01 22.70
CA LEU A 359 2.05 -9.04 21.89
C LEU A 359 3.58 -8.90 21.90
N GLY A 360 4.11 -7.68 21.82
CA GLY A 360 5.55 -7.47 21.82
C GLY A 360 6.03 -6.27 21.00
N VAL A 361 7.34 -6.28 20.75
CA VAL A 361 8.07 -5.24 20.04
C VAL A 361 9.02 -5.91 19.04
N TRP A 362 9.01 -5.44 17.80
CA TRP A 362 9.81 -5.99 16.70
C TRP A 362 10.55 -4.88 15.97
N GLU A 363 11.87 -5.04 15.82
CA GLU A 363 12.71 -4.08 15.10
C GLU A 363 13.00 -4.58 13.69
N HIS A 364 12.66 -3.77 12.69
CA HIS A 364 12.80 -4.06 11.27
C HIS A 364 13.99 -3.30 10.67
N ARG A 365 14.84 -4.00 9.91
CA ARG A 365 16.08 -3.48 9.33
C ARG A 365 15.96 -3.13 7.86
#